data_AF-A0A0Q4QUF8-F1
#
_entry.id   AF-A0A0Q4QUF8-F1
#
_cell.length_a   1.000
_cell.length_b   1.000
_cell.length_c   1.000
_cell.angle_alpha   90.00
_cell.angle_beta   90.00
_cell.angle_gamma   90.00
#
_symmetry.space_group_name_H-M   'P 1'
#
loop_
_entity.id
_entity.type
_entity.pdbx_description
1 polymer ?
#
loop_
_entity_poly.entity_id
_entity_poly.type
_entity_poly.pdbx_seq_one_letter_code
_entity_poly.pdbx_strand_id
1 'polypeptide(L)' 'MSQPLQISADTAIKLSKQLGIPIEHLMHMPKHILLQKLGELAKAEAEAEAEANTAAANPSEDEASGDKPV' A
#
# COMPACT_ATOMS: atom_id res chain seq x y z
N MET A 1 -14.09 2.02 29.06
CA MET A 1 -14.15 3.44 28.63
C MET A 1 -13.84 3.50 27.14
N SER A 2 -14.82 3.74 26.29
CA SER A 2 -14.61 3.88 24.84
C SER A 2 -14.19 5.32 24.57
N GLN A 3 -12.88 5.57 24.53
CA GLN A 3 -12.36 6.88 24.18
C GLN A 3 -12.74 7.19 22.72
N PRO A 4 -13.45 8.30 22.43
CA PRO A 4 -13.76 8.67 21.06
C PRO A 4 -12.46 8.90 20.29
N LEU A 5 -12.42 8.38 19.07
CA LEU A 5 -11.32 8.61 18.14
C LEU A 5 -11.12 10.11 17.97
N GLN A 6 -9.91 10.59 18.28
CA GLN A 6 -9.50 11.99 18.11
C GLN A 6 -9.14 12.24 16.63
N ILE A 7 -10.06 11.93 15.72
CA ILE A 7 -9.89 12.17 14.28
C ILE A 7 -10.71 13.38 13.86
N SER A 8 -10.13 14.27 13.06
CA SER A 8 -10.87 15.36 12.46
C SER A 8 -11.79 14.85 11.35
N ALA A 9 -12.86 15.59 11.05
CA ALA A 9 -13.78 15.27 9.97
C ALA A 9 -13.06 15.14 8.61
N ASP A 10 -12.11 16.03 8.32
CA ASP A 10 -11.34 16.00 7.08
C ASP A 10 -10.49 14.72 6.94
N THR A 11 -9.90 14.28 8.05
CA THR A 11 -9.12 13.04 8.10
C THR A 11 -10.03 11.84 7.91
N ALA A 12 -11.20 11.83 8.54
CA ALA A 12 -12.18 10.76 8.38
C ALA A 12 -12.67 10.62 6.93
N ILE A 13 -12.90 11.73 6.22
CA ILE A 13 -13.31 11.73 4.79
C ILE A 13 -12.19 11.21 3.88
N LYS A 14 -10.93 11.51 4.17
CA LYS A 14 -9.80 11.00 3.37
C LYS A 14 -9.63 9.50 3.60
N LEU A 15 -9.63 9.07 4.86
CA LEU A 15 -9.50 7.66 5.22
C LEU A 15 -10.66 6.82 4.70
N SER A 16 -11.91 7.32 4.75
CA SER A 16 -13.08 6.61 4.22
C SER A 16 -12.93 6.31 2.73
N LYS A 17 -12.42 7.28 1.95
CA LYS A 17 -12.16 7.13 0.52
C LYS A 17 -11.00 6.16 0.24
N GLN A 18 -9.89 6.29 0.96
CA GLN A 18 -8.71 5.44 0.78
C GLN A 18 -9.00 3.98 1.17
N LEU A 19 -9.77 3.77 2.24
CA LEU A 19 -10.11 2.44 2.74
C LEU A 19 -11.35 1.83 2.04
N GLY A 20 -12.11 2.63 1.29
CA GLY A 20 -13.37 2.20 0.67
C GLY A 20 -14.48 1.89 1.68
N ILE A 21 -14.50 2.58 2.82
CA ILE A 21 -15.42 2.31 3.94
C ILE A 21 -16.29 3.54 4.21
N PRO A 22 -17.60 3.39 4.50
CA PRO A 22 -18.46 4.52 4.88
C PRO A 22 -17.93 5.31 6.09
N ILE A 23 -18.11 6.62 6.07
CA ILE A 23 -17.58 7.50 7.13
C ILE A 23 -18.26 7.27 8.48
N GLU A 24 -19.53 6.90 8.47
CA GLU A 24 -20.31 6.52 9.65
C GLU A 24 -19.68 5.31 10.33
N HIS A 25 -19.29 4.31 9.55
CA HIS A 25 -18.63 3.11 10.06
C HIS A 25 -17.23 3.42 10.58
N LEU A 26 -16.49 4.31 9.90
CA LEU A 26 -15.16 4.74 10.30
C LEU A 26 -15.17 5.48 11.65
N MET A 27 -16.18 6.30 11.92
CA MET A 27 -16.32 7.04 13.20
C MET A 27 -16.67 6.14 14.40
N HIS A 28 -17.35 5.02 14.15
CA HIS A 28 -17.66 4.03 15.19
C HIS A 28 -16.64 2.90 15.27
N MET A 29 -15.67 2.87 14.35
CA MET A 29 -14.68 1.81 14.28
C MET A 29 -13.76 1.86 15.50
N PRO A 30 -13.45 0.73 16.14
CA PRO A 30 -12.46 0.72 17.21
C PRO A 30 -11.05 0.95 16.65
N LYS A 31 -10.21 1.67 17.41
CA LYS A 31 -8.86 2.11 17.00
C LYS A 31 -7.96 0.98 16.49
N HIS A 32 -8.03 -0.22 17.08
CA HIS A 32 -7.18 -1.34 16.68
C HIS A 32 -7.52 -1.85 15.27
N ILE A 33 -8.79 -1.82 14.86
CA ILE A 33 -9.20 -2.22 13.51
C ILE A 33 -8.76 -1.17 12.48
N LEU A 34 -8.86 0.12 12.80
CA LEU A 34 -8.34 1.18 11.93
C LEU A 34 -6.84 1.03 11.68
N LEU A 35 -6.06 0.70 12.73
CA LEU A 35 -4.61 0.47 12.59
C LEU A 35 -4.30 -0.74 11.71
N GLN A 36 -5.06 -1.83 11.84
CA GLN A 36 -4.91 -3.00 10.97
C GLN A 36 -5.14 -2.65 9.50
N LYS A 37 -6.27 -1.98 9.21
CA LYS A 37 -6.61 -1.57 7.85
C LYS A 37 -5.62 -0.57 7.24
N LEU A 38 -5.09 0.34 8.05
CA LEU A 38 -4.06 1.27 7.60
C LEU A 38 -2.75 0.54 7.28
N GLY A 39 -2.39 -0.48 8.07
CA GLY A 39 -1.25 -1.36 7.79
C GLY A 39 -1.43 -2.17 6.51
N GLU A 40 -2.62 -2.73 6.27
CA GLU A 40 -2.97 -3.41 5.02
C GLU A 40 -2.83 -2.47 3.81
N LEU A 41 -3.31 -1.24 3.94
CA LEU A 41 -3.23 -0.23 2.88
C LEU A 41 -1.78 0.16 2.57
N ALA A 42 -0.96 0.45 3.60
CA ALA A 42 0.45 0.79 3.41
C ALA A 42 1.24 -0.36 2.75
N LYS A 43 0.89 -1.61 3.08
CA LYS A 43 1.50 -2.78 2.45
C LYS A 43 1.09 -2.90 0.97
N ALA A 44 -0.19 -2.70 0.67
CA ALA A 44 -0.68 -2.72 -0.71
C ALA A 44 -0.08 -1.60 -1.57
N GLU A 45 0.11 -0.39 -1.01
CA GLU A 45 0.80 0.72 -1.69
C GLU A 45 2.28 0.37 -1.96
N ALA A 46 2.99 -0.21 -0.98
CA ALA A 46 4.38 -0.62 -1.16
C ALA A 46 4.54 -1.75 -2.20
N GLU A 47 3.61 -2.71 -2.24
CA GLU A 47 3.59 -3.78 -3.25
C GLU A 47 3.27 -3.21 -4.64
N ALA A 48 2.32 -2.29 -4.75
CA ALA A 48 1.99 -1.61 -6.01
C ALA A 48 3.15 -0.76 -6.55
N GLU A 49 3.88 -0.05 -5.68
CA GLU A 49 5.08 0.70 -6.07
C GLU A 49 6.25 -0.24 -6.47
N ALA A 50 6.40 -1.39 -5.81
CA ALA A 50 7.43 -2.38 -6.14
C ALA A 50 7.19 -3.05 -7.51
N GLU A 51 5.93 -3.35 -7.84
CA GLU A 51 5.56 -3.91 -9.16
C GLU A 51 5.75 -2.87 -10.28
N ALA A 52 5.46 -1.59 -10.03
CA ALA A 52 5.64 -0.52 -11.00
C ALA A 52 7.12 -0.24 -11.36
N ASN A 53 8.06 -0.49 -10.44
CA ASN A 53 9.49 -0.25 -10.65
C ASN A 53 10.27 -1.48 -11.19
N THR A 54 9.69 -2.68 -11.16
CA THR A 54 10.36 -3.91 -11.61
C THR A 54 10.22 -4.14 -13.14
N ALA A 55 9.35 -3.41 -13.83
CA ALA A 55 9.17 -3.53 -15.27
C ALA A 55 10.29 -2.89 -16.14
N ALA A 56 11.31 -2.25 -15.54
CA ALA A 56 12.36 -1.52 -16.27
C ALA A 56 13.78 -2.09 -16.14
N ALA A 57 13.98 -3.20 -15.43
CA ALA A 57 15.30 -3.86 -15.34
C ALA A 57 15.23 -5.24 -16.00
N ASN A 58 15.47 -5.29 -17.31
CA ASN A 58 15.95 -6.51 -17.95
C ASN A 58 17.42 -6.70 -17.55
N PRO A 59 17.80 -7.69 -16.73
CA PRO A 59 19.15 -8.22 -16.81
C PRO A 59 19.17 -9.12 -18.05
N SER A 60 19.38 -8.52 -19.22
CA SER A 60 19.87 -9.27 -20.38
C SER A 60 21.34 -9.62 -20.10
N GLU A 61 21.56 -10.62 -19.26
CA GLU A 61 22.81 -11.36 -19.23
C GLU A 61 22.79 -12.30 -20.44
N ASP A 62 23.07 -11.72 -21.61
CA ASP A 62 23.39 -12.46 -22.83
C ASP A 62 24.82 -13.00 -22.68
N GLU A 63 24.96 -14.07 -21.88
CA GLU A 63 26.11 -14.97 -21.90
C GLU A 63 26.05 -15.79 -23.19
N ALA A 64 26.29 -15.14 -24.33
CA ALA A 64 26.43 -15.80 -25.61
C ALA A 64 27.77 -15.42 -26.26
N SER A 65 28.66 -16.40 -26.23
CA SER A 65 29.52 -16.73 -27.36
C SER A 65 30.64 -15.73 -27.68
N GLY A 66 31.66 -15.73 -26.81
CA GLY A 66 33.03 -15.44 -27.25
C GLY A 66 33.63 -16.63 -28.00
N ASP A 67 33.15 -16.87 -29.22
CA ASP A 67 33.90 -17.60 -30.24
C ASP A 67 35.23 -16.86 -30.45
N LYS A 68 36.36 -17.56 -30.23
CA LYS A 68 37.66 -17.05 -30.65
C LYS A 68 38.31 -18.07 -31.57
N PRO A 69 38.73 -17.66 -32.77
CA PRO A 69 39.05 -18.55 -33.87
C PRO A 69 40.36 -19.30 -33.65
N VAL A 70 40.40 -20.46 -34.30
CA VAL A 70 41.52 -21.37 -34.62
C VAL A 70 42.88 -20.71 -34.80
#